data_AF-A0A1H2FGB1-F1
#
_entry.id   AF-A0A1H2FGB1-F1
#
_cell.length_a   1.000
_cell.length_b   1.000
_cell.length_c   1.000
_cell.angle_alpha   90.00
_cell.angle_beta   90.00
_cell.angle_gamma   90.00
#
_symmetry.space_group_name_H-M   'P 1'
#
loop_
_entity.id
_entity.type
_entity.pdbx_description
1 polymer ?
#
loop_
_entity_poly.entity_id
_entity_poly.type
_entity_poly.pdbx_seq_one_letter_code
_entity_poly.pdbx_strand_id
1 'polypeptide(L)'
;MKNRLPLRAALLALSLPLFPASSVRADDSTIAPAPPRWLWTANLPGGTVKVHVQRIISVSFSRYTVEGGFRVTELVVDTYGNNSIRIYAVENGVEASSPNGMAKTAVGALQDKVEAAANHAAAAVGGGDTLSDLTSTMVMKKYPEATHAHTVEYRVSKPKEVYDIYRSADSAWESGQGGTYTTESGPLVIQ
;
A
#
# COMPACT_ATOMS: atom_id res chain seq x y z
N MET A 1 -93.84 20.71 14.28
CA MET A 1 -93.79 21.01 12.84
C MET A 1 -92.43 21.62 12.54
N LYS A 2 -91.76 21.14 11.47
CA LYS A 2 -90.33 21.29 11.20
C LYS A 2 -90.03 22.67 10.59
N ASN A 3 -89.22 23.49 11.26
CA ASN A 3 -88.66 24.71 10.67
C ASN A 3 -87.44 24.36 9.81
N ARG A 4 -87.50 24.73 8.53
CA ARG A 4 -86.37 24.69 7.59
C ARG A 4 -85.78 26.09 7.47
N LEU A 5 -84.46 26.20 7.56
CA LEU A 5 -83.68 27.34 7.06
C LEU A 5 -82.45 26.78 6.33
N PRO A 6 -82.10 27.31 5.13
CA PRO A 6 -81.03 26.75 4.29
C PRO A 6 -79.68 27.38 4.65
N LEU A 7 -78.67 26.55 4.91
CA LEU A 7 -77.31 27.01 5.10
C LEU A 7 -76.64 27.22 3.74
N ARG A 8 -76.25 28.47 3.49
CA ARG A 8 -75.46 28.90 2.35
C ARG A 8 -74.02 28.38 2.43
N ALA A 9 -73.45 28.18 1.26
CA ALA A 9 -72.12 27.68 0.98
C ALA A 9 -70.97 28.52 1.60
N ALA A 10 -69.88 27.83 1.94
CA ALA A 10 -68.54 28.40 1.96
C ALA A 10 -67.56 27.34 1.42
N LEU A 11 -67.19 27.47 0.14
CA LEU A 11 -66.05 26.75 -0.43
C LEU A 11 -64.78 27.44 0.07
N LEU A 12 -64.01 26.75 0.92
CA LEU A 12 -62.62 27.12 1.17
C LEU A 12 -61.76 26.52 0.04
N ALA A 13 -61.20 27.36 -0.82
CA ALA A 13 -60.17 26.94 -1.77
C ALA A 13 -58.85 26.77 -1.00
N LEU A 14 -58.40 25.52 -0.86
CA LEU A 14 -57.11 25.17 -0.26
C LEU A 14 -56.04 25.22 -1.37
N SER A 15 -55.26 26.30 -1.42
CA SER A 15 -54.13 26.41 -2.36
C SER A 15 -52.93 25.61 -1.84
N LEU A 16 -52.65 24.46 -2.45
CA LEU A 16 -51.39 23.74 -2.24
C LEU A 16 -50.25 24.45 -2.99
N PRO A 17 -49.09 24.70 -2.36
CA PRO A 17 -47.90 25.12 -3.08
C PRO A 17 -47.35 23.94 -3.90
N LEU A 18 -47.21 24.16 -5.21
CA LEU A 18 -46.53 23.27 -6.14
C LEU A 18 -45.02 23.44 -5.97
N PHE A 19 -44.38 22.54 -5.21
CA PHE A 19 -42.93 22.47 -5.17
C PHE A 19 -42.42 21.75 -6.44
N PRO A 20 -41.41 22.29 -7.16
CA PRO A 20 -40.81 21.57 -8.27
C PRO A 20 -40.10 20.32 -7.72
N ALA A 21 -40.46 19.15 -8.25
CA ALA A 21 -39.75 17.91 -7.98
C ALA A 21 -38.36 17.98 -8.62
N SER A 22 -37.33 18.26 -7.82
CA SER A 22 -35.95 18.04 -8.22
C SER A 22 -35.75 16.55 -8.44
N SER A 23 -35.67 16.13 -9.71
CA SER A 23 -35.22 14.79 -10.06
C SER A 23 -33.75 14.65 -9.67
N VAL A 24 -33.50 14.03 -8.51
CA VAL A 24 -32.17 13.55 -8.16
C VAL A 24 -31.88 12.40 -9.11
N ARG A 25 -31.02 12.65 -10.10
CA ARG A 25 -30.35 11.58 -10.83
C ARG A 25 -29.60 10.74 -9.81
N ALA A 26 -30.01 9.49 -9.64
CA ALA A 26 -29.19 8.49 -8.98
C ALA A 26 -27.99 8.25 -9.88
N ASP A 27 -26.84 8.82 -9.52
CA ASP A 27 -25.57 8.38 -10.07
C ASP A 27 -25.34 6.95 -9.57
N ASP A 28 -25.45 6.00 -10.49
CA ASP A 28 -25.05 4.61 -10.30
C ASP A 28 -23.51 4.54 -10.22
N SER A 29 -22.98 5.03 -9.11
CA SER A 29 -21.63 4.70 -8.71
C SER A 29 -21.71 3.33 -8.05
N THR A 30 -21.18 2.30 -8.70
CA THR A 30 -20.92 1.02 -8.05
C THR A 30 -19.93 1.28 -6.90
N ILE A 31 -20.44 1.56 -5.70
CA ILE A 31 -19.63 1.83 -4.51
C ILE A 31 -18.93 0.52 -4.18
N ALA A 32 -17.65 0.42 -4.50
CA ALA A 32 -16.81 -0.65 -3.98
C ALA A 32 -16.94 -0.64 -2.45
N PRO A 33 -17.23 -1.79 -1.81
CA PRO A 33 -17.43 -1.83 -0.36
C PRO A 33 -16.19 -1.27 0.34
N ALA A 34 -16.41 -0.37 1.29
CA ALA A 34 -15.32 0.22 2.07
C ALA A 34 -14.49 -0.89 2.73
N PRO A 35 -13.15 -0.76 2.75
CA PRO A 35 -12.29 -1.79 3.32
C PRO A 35 -12.62 -2.02 4.80
N PRO A 36 -12.57 -3.28 5.28
CA PRO A 36 -12.92 -3.61 6.65
C PRO A 36 -12.00 -2.90 7.65
N ARG A 37 -12.59 -2.27 8.66
CA ARG A 37 -11.88 -1.52 9.73
C ARG A 37 -10.98 -2.38 10.63
N TRP A 38 -11.03 -3.70 10.52
CA TRP A 38 -10.19 -4.61 11.30
C TRP A 38 -8.97 -5.09 10.51
N LEU A 39 -8.84 -4.71 9.24
CA LEU A 39 -7.81 -5.17 8.34
C LEU A 39 -6.92 -4.01 7.88
N TRP A 40 -5.63 -4.10 8.17
CA TRP A 40 -4.63 -3.25 7.54
C TRP A 40 -4.09 -3.95 6.28
N THR A 41 -4.01 -3.22 5.17
CA THR A 41 -3.54 -3.71 3.87
C THR A 41 -2.44 -2.81 3.34
N ALA A 42 -1.35 -3.39 2.85
CA ALA A 42 -0.33 -2.69 2.06
C ALA A 42 -0.19 -3.36 0.70
N ASN A 43 -0.47 -2.63 -0.38
CA ASN A 43 -0.22 -3.05 -1.75
C ASN A 43 1.17 -2.58 -2.16
N LEU A 44 2.05 -3.53 -2.45
CA LEU A 44 3.48 -3.33 -2.69
C LEU A 44 3.87 -3.89 -4.06
N PRO A 45 5.01 -3.46 -4.63
CA PRO A 45 5.44 -3.93 -5.96
C PRO A 45 5.81 -5.40 -6.02
N GLY A 46 5.91 -6.08 -4.87
CA GLY A 46 6.15 -7.52 -4.76
C GLY A 46 4.91 -8.33 -4.34
N GLY A 47 3.75 -7.69 -4.13
CA GLY A 47 2.52 -8.33 -3.68
C GLY A 47 1.77 -7.53 -2.62
N THR A 48 0.81 -8.16 -1.95
CA THR A 48 -0.03 -7.49 -0.95
C THR A 48 0.16 -8.10 0.44
N VAL A 49 0.33 -7.24 1.44
CA VAL A 49 0.29 -7.58 2.86
C VAL A 49 -1.12 -7.32 3.38
N LYS A 50 -1.71 -8.28 4.10
CA LYS A 50 -2.99 -8.12 4.80
C LYS A 50 -2.87 -8.66 6.22
N VAL A 51 -3.09 -7.81 7.21
CA VAL A 51 -2.95 -8.15 8.63
C VAL A 51 -4.18 -7.68 9.39
N HIS A 52 -4.69 -8.56 10.26
CA HIS A 52 -5.72 -8.18 11.21
C HIS A 52 -5.11 -7.26 12.27
N VAL A 53 -5.62 -6.04 12.41
CA VAL A 53 -5.02 -4.99 13.26
C VAL A 53 -4.86 -5.45 14.71
N GLN A 54 -5.87 -6.12 15.27
CA GLN A 54 -5.80 -6.64 16.66
C GLN A 54 -4.80 -7.80 16.85
N ARG A 55 -4.22 -8.35 15.78
CA ARG A 55 -3.18 -9.39 15.89
C ARG A 55 -1.77 -8.82 15.75
N ILE A 56 -1.63 -7.52 15.46
CA ILE A 56 -0.33 -6.84 15.47
C ILE A 56 0.12 -6.71 16.94
N ILE A 57 1.33 -7.20 17.22
CA ILE A 57 1.95 -7.12 18.55
C ILE A 57 3.11 -6.14 18.58
N SER A 58 3.73 -5.86 17.43
CA SER A 58 4.79 -4.87 17.29
C SER A 58 4.73 -4.25 15.89
N VAL A 59 5.07 -2.96 15.82
CA VAL A 59 5.41 -2.25 14.59
C VAL A 59 6.73 -1.55 14.87
N SER A 60 7.79 -1.93 14.16
CA SER A 60 9.13 -1.37 14.38
C SER A 60 9.71 -0.83 13.09
N PHE A 61 10.41 0.29 13.20
CA PHE A 61 11.07 0.96 12.09
C PHE A 61 12.54 1.13 12.44
N SER A 62 13.43 0.72 11.55
CA SER A 62 14.87 0.81 11.77
C SER A 62 15.62 1.24 10.50
N ARG A 63 16.78 1.86 10.72
CA ARG A 63 17.73 2.22 9.66
C ARG A 63 19.13 1.88 10.13
N TYR A 64 19.85 1.11 9.33
CA TYR A 64 21.18 0.63 9.66
C TYR A 64 22.04 0.44 8.40
N THR A 65 23.35 0.33 8.59
CA THR A 65 24.31 0.07 7.52
C THR A 65 24.74 -1.39 7.59
N VAL A 66 24.82 -2.06 6.44
CA VAL A 66 25.33 -3.42 6.32
C VAL A 66 26.72 -3.43 5.67
N GLU A 67 27.44 -4.54 5.82
CA GLU A 67 28.74 -4.75 5.20
C GLU A 67 28.64 -4.54 3.67
N GLY A 68 29.61 -3.84 3.10
CA GLY A 68 29.56 -3.38 1.71
C GLY A 68 29.02 -1.95 1.52
N GLY A 69 28.70 -1.24 2.61
CA GLY A 69 28.37 0.18 2.57
C GLY A 69 26.95 0.49 2.11
N PHE A 70 26.05 -0.50 2.13
CA PHE A 70 24.63 -0.29 1.85
C PHE A 70 23.92 0.16 3.12
N ARG A 71 22.97 1.08 2.99
CA ARG A 71 22.08 1.49 4.07
C ARG A 71 20.71 0.85 3.83
N VAL A 72 20.20 0.19 4.85
CA VAL A 72 18.89 -0.46 4.84
C VAL A 72 17.94 0.40 5.68
N THR A 73 16.76 0.66 5.16
CA THR A 73 15.62 1.17 5.93
C THR A 73 14.55 0.09 5.91
N GLU A 74 14.09 -0.35 7.07
CA GLU A 74 13.10 -1.41 7.16
C GLU A 74 12.00 -1.11 8.17
N LEU A 75 10.85 -1.70 7.88
CA LEU A 75 9.69 -1.84 8.74
C LEU A 75 9.52 -3.33 9.04
N VAL A 76 9.31 -3.67 10.31
CA VAL A 76 8.93 -5.01 10.74
C VAL A 76 7.61 -4.95 11.50
N VAL A 77 6.63 -5.74 11.04
CA VAL A 77 5.33 -5.93 11.68
C VAL A 77 5.25 -7.36 12.19
N ASP A 78 5.21 -7.52 13.51
CA ASP A 78 5.03 -8.84 14.12
C ASP A 78 3.58 -9.09 14.47
N THR A 79 3.15 -10.34 14.27
CA THR A 79 1.78 -10.76 14.57
C THR A 79 1.72 -11.92 15.55
N TYR A 80 0.57 -12.05 16.21
CA TYR A 80 0.26 -13.22 17.04
C TYR A 80 0.18 -14.48 16.16
N GLY A 81 1.26 -15.26 16.12
CA GLY A 81 1.34 -16.49 15.32
C GLY A 81 2.71 -16.87 14.78
N ASN A 82 3.81 -16.37 15.37
CA ASN A 82 5.18 -16.58 14.88
C ASN A 82 5.32 -16.24 13.40
N ASN A 83 4.77 -15.11 12.96
CA ASN A 83 4.95 -14.59 11.61
C ASN A 83 5.37 -13.13 11.69
N SER A 84 6.49 -12.80 11.06
CA SER A 84 7.03 -11.45 10.95
C SER A 84 6.95 -10.98 9.50
N ILE A 85 6.51 -9.76 9.29
CA ILE A 85 6.45 -9.15 7.95
C ILE A 85 7.50 -8.05 7.91
N ARG A 86 8.50 -8.20 7.05
CA ARG A 86 9.55 -7.23 6.83
C ARG A 86 9.37 -6.55 5.49
N ILE A 87 9.34 -5.22 5.50
CA ILE A 87 9.28 -4.39 4.31
C ILE A 87 10.50 -3.48 4.32
N TYR A 88 11.35 -3.54 3.29
CA TYR A 88 12.63 -2.83 3.32
C TYR A 88 13.01 -2.19 1.99
N ALA A 89 13.83 -1.14 2.08
CA ALA A 89 14.52 -0.51 0.96
C ALA A 89 16.02 -0.51 1.25
N VAL A 90 16.81 -0.68 0.19
CA VAL A 90 18.28 -0.65 0.25
C VAL A 90 18.75 0.52 -0.59
N GLU A 91 19.49 1.43 0.02
CA GLU A 91 20.18 2.53 -0.65
C GLU A 91 21.69 2.37 -0.54
N ASN A 92 22.43 2.95 -1.47
CA ASN A 92 23.88 3.03 -1.34
C ASN A 92 24.21 4.02 -0.21
N GLY A 93 24.95 3.58 0.81
CA GLY A 93 25.36 4.41 1.94
C GLY A 93 26.54 5.34 1.63
N VAL A 94 27.11 5.25 0.42
CA VAL A 94 28.04 6.24 -0.12
C VAL A 94 27.20 7.43 -0.56
N GLU A 95 27.13 8.43 0.30
CA GLU A 95 26.47 9.71 0.05
C GLU A 95 26.67 10.20 -1.39
N ALA A 96 25.58 10.55 -2.06
CA ALA A 96 25.57 11.32 -3.30
C ALA A 96 26.09 12.78 -3.11
N SER A 97 26.85 13.02 -2.05
CA SER A 97 27.41 14.30 -1.62
C SER A 97 28.89 14.44 -2.00
N SER A 98 29.40 13.62 -2.92
CA SER A 98 30.73 13.85 -3.50
C SER A 98 30.59 14.60 -4.84
N PRO A 99 31.03 15.86 -4.94
CA PRO A 99 31.07 16.62 -6.20
C PRO A 99 31.92 15.97 -7.30
N ASN A 100 32.70 14.94 -6.95
CA ASN A 100 33.64 14.28 -7.84
C ASN A 100 33.19 12.84 -8.15
N GLY A 101 32.22 12.67 -9.06
CA GLY A 101 32.11 11.55 -10.02
C GLY A 101 32.04 10.09 -9.54
N MET A 102 32.30 9.76 -8.28
CA MET A 102 32.43 8.38 -7.77
C MET A 102 31.08 7.73 -7.45
N ALA A 103 29.99 8.49 -7.41
CA ALA A 103 28.63 7.96 -7.29
C ALA A 103 28.25 7.06 -8.49
N LYS A 104 28.90 7.22 -9.65
CA LYS A 104 28.64 6.39 -10.84
C LYS A 104 29.14 4.96 -10.71
N THR A 105 30.23 4.71 -9.97
CA THR A 105 30.85 3.38 -9.86
C THR A 105 30.09 2.40 -8.98
N ALA A 106 29.40 2.87 -7.94
CA ALA A 106 28.60 2.00 -7.06
C ALA A 106 27.18 1.74 -7.60
N VAL A 107 26.60 2.72 -8.30
CA VAL A 107 25.41 2.50 -9.13
C VAL A 107 25.74 1.48 -10.23
N GLY A 108 26.92 1.59 -10.85
CA GLY A 108 27.49 0.58 -11.75
C GLY A 108 27.55 -0.79 -11.09
N ALA A 109 28.16 -0.96 -9.92
CA ALA A 109 28.27 -2.28 -9.29
C ALA A 109 26.92 -2.91 -8.84
N LEU A 110 25.92 -2.09 -8.49
CA LEU A 110 24.56 -2.57 -8.21
C LEU A 110 23.81 -2.87 -9.51
N GLN A 111 23.97 -2.05 -10.54
CA GLN A 111 23.47 -2.31 -11.89
C GLN A 111 24.12 -3.55 -12.48
N ASP A 112 25.42 -3.77 -12.33
CA ASP A 112 26.15 -4.95 -12.80
C ASP A 112 25.67 -6.22 -12.09
N LYS A 113 25.34 -6.13 -10.79
CA LYS A 113 24.78 -7.26 -10.03
C LYS A 113 23.31 -7.51 -10.34
N VAL A 114 22.53 -6.45 -10.54
CA VAL A 114 21.12 -6.52 -10.95
C VAL A 114 21.04 -6.99 -12.40
N GLU A 115 21.89 -6.53 -13.30
CA GLU A 115 22.05 -6.98 -14.68
C GLU A 115 22.59 -8.40 -14.73
N ALA A 116 23.54 -8.80 -13.88
CA ALA A 116 23.97 -10.19 -13.81
C ALA A 116 22.82 -11.10 -13.33
N ALA A 117 22.04 -10.67 -12.34
CA ALA A 117 20.86 -11.40 -11.87
C ALA A 117 19.72 -11.39 -12.91
N ALA A 118 19.50 -10.26 -13.59
CA ALA A 118 18.53 -10.10 -14.65
C ALA A 118 18.94 -10.86 -15.92
N ASN A 119 20.23 -10.97 -16.25
CA ASN A 119 20.75 -11.80 -17.34
C ASN A 119 20.61 -13.29 -17.02
N HIS A 120 20.81 -13.69 -15.75
CA HIS A 120 20.53 -15.05 -15.30
C HIS A 120 19.04 -15.39 -15.27
N ALA A 121 18.17 -14.41 -14.96
CA ALA A 121 16.71 -14.57 -15.00
C ALA A 121 16.14 -14.47 -16.42
N ALA A 122 16.70 -13.60 -17.27
CA ALA A 122 16.34 -13.43 -18.69
C ALA A 122 16.77 -14.62 -19.53
N ALA A 123 17.85 -15.32 -19.14
CA ALA A 123 18.21 -16.62 -19.72
C ALA A 123 17.17 -17.71 -19.43
N ALA A 124 16.32 -17.53 -18.40
CA ALA A 124 15.22 -18.44 -18.09
C ALA A 124 13.86 -17.95 -18.63
N VAL A 125 13.66 -16.64 -18.80
CA VAL A 125 12.42 -16.01 -19.26
C VAL A 125 12.78 -14.81 -20.13
N GLY A 126 12.82 -15.00 -21.46
CA GLY A 126 13.22 -13.93 -22.38
C GLY A 126 12.31 -12.69 -22.28
N GLY A 127 12.86 -11.57 -21.79
CA GLY A 127 12.16 -10.27 -21.76
C GLY A 127 13.01 -9.18 -21.10
N GLY A 128 13.33 -8.12 -21.86
CA GLY A 128 14.13 -6.97 -21.43
C GLY A 128 13.33 -5.80 -20.84
N ASP A 129 14.04 -4.89 -20.17
CA ASP A 129 13.64 -3.64 -19.47
C ASP A 129 12.60 -3.74 -18.34
N THR A 130 11.51 -4.50 -18.52
CA THR A 130 10.50 -4.71 -17.44
C THR A 130 11.06 -5.56 -16.30
N LEU A 131 12.02 -6.44 -16.60
CA LEU A 131 12.65 -7.31 -15.60
C LEU A 131 13.62 -6.56 -14.68
N SER A 132 14.21 -5.45 -15.11
CA SER A 132 15.14 -4.65 -14.31
C SER A 132 14.42 -3.94 -13.16
N ASP A 133 13.24 -3.36 -13.44
CA ASP A 133 12.41 -2.71 -12.43
C ASP A 133 11.82 -3.73 -11.43
N LEU A 134 11.39 -4.89 -11.93
CA LEU A 134 10.90 -6.00 -11.09
C LEU A 134 12.01 -6.60 -10.21
N THR A 135 13.22 -6.82 -10.75
CA THR A 135 14.34 -7.36 -9.95
C THR A 135 14.83 -6.37 -8.90
N SER A 136 14.67 -5.06 -9.12
CA SER A 136 14.97 -4.04 -8.11
C SER A 136 14.03 -4.07 -6.90
N THR A 137 12.80 -4.57 -7.08
CA THR A 137 11.77 -4.68 -6.04
C THR A 137 11.53 -6.11 -5.55
N MET A 138 12.21 -7.09 -6.15
CA MET A 138 12.19 -8.48 -5.68
C MET A 138 13.18 -8.73 -4.54
N VAL A 139 12.79 -9.63 -3.64
CA VAL A 139 13.63 -10.15 -2.56
C VAL A 139 14.52 -11.25 -3.11
N MET A 140 15.84 -11.08 -3.00
CA MET A 140 16.82 -12.09 -3.42
C MET A 140 17.25 -12.92 -2.22
N LYS A 141 17.10 -14.25 -2.30
CA LYS A 141 17.51 -15.20 -1.25
C LYS A 141 18.63 -16.10 -1.74
N LYS A 142 19.73 -16.18 -0.98
CA LYS A 142 20.83 -17.12 -1.24
C LYS A 142 20.73 -18.29 -0.28
N TYR A 143 20.28 -19.44 -0.77
CA TYR A 143 20.24 -20.68 0.00
C TYR A 143 21.58 -21.44 -0.17
N PRO A 144 22.18 -22.02 0.90
CA PRO A 144 21.62 -22.26 2.26
C PRO A 144 21.92 -21.17 3.32
N GLU A 145 22.60 -20.08 2.96
CA GLU A 145 23.09 -19.06 3.92
C GLU A 145 21.96 -18.22 4.57
N ALA A 146 20.81 -18.13 3.92
CA ALA A 146 19.69 -17.29 4.36
C ALA A 146 18.75 -18.02 5.35
N THR A 147 18.81 -17.70 6.65
CA THR A 147 17.89 -18.21 7.69
C THR A 147 16.78 -17.20 7.97
N HIS A 148 15.68 -17.24 7.21
CA HIS A 148 14.50 -16.36 7.38
C HIS A 148 13.30 -17.14 7.93
N ALA A 149 13.49 -17.90 9.02
CA ALA A 149 12.40 -18.68 9.59
C ALA A 149 11.21 -17.74 9.92
N HIS A 150 10.05 -18.06 9.35
CA HIS A 150 8.78 -17.36 9.55
C HIS A 150 8.73 -15.85 9.24
N THR A 151 9.65 -15.35 8.41
CA THR A 151 9.62 -13.96 7.94
C THR A 151 9.15 -13.90 6.49
N VAL A 152 8.10 -13.10 6.23
CA VAL A 152 7.67 -12.73 4.88
C VAL A 152 8.31 -11.39 4.55
N GLU A 153 8.96 -11.30 3.40
CA GLU A 153 9.78 -10.15 3.04
C GLU A 153 9.24 -9.50 1.76
N TYR A 154 9.23 -8.17 1.77
CA TYR A 154 8.91 -7.35 0.61
C TYR A 154 9.97 -6.27 0.47
N ARG A 155 10.40 -6.02 -0.77
CA ARG A 155 11.32 -4.94 -1.08
C ARG A 155 10.59 -3.84 -1.82
N VAL A 156 10.86 -2.60 -1.43
CA VAL A 156 10.40 -1.38 -2.10
C VAL A 156 11.58 -0.55 -2.55
N SER A 157 11.38 0.31 -3.53
CA SER A 157 12.49 1.00 -4.20
C SER A 157 13.04 2.17 -3.38
N LYS A 158 12.19 2.86 -2.61
CA LYS A 158 12.56 4.11 -1.92
C LYS A 158 12.46 3.95 -0.39
N PRO A 159 13.48 4.40 0.39
CA PRO A 159 13.39 4.44 1.86
C PRO A 159 12.21 5.25 2.39
N LYS A 160 11.78 6.28 1.65
CA LYS A 160 10.59 7.08 2.00
C LYS A 160 9.33 6.22 1.99
N GLU A 161 9.18 5.32 1.02
CA GLU A 161 8.02 4.43 0.95
C GLU A 161 7.94 3.53 2.18
N VAL A 162 9.08 3.00 2.66
CA VAL A 162 9.13 2.24 3.92
C VAL A 162 8.60 3.06 5.10
N TYR A 163 9.00 4.33 5.19
CA TYR A 163 8.52 5.23 6.24
C TYR A 163 7.03 5.54 6.12
N ASP A 164 6.52 5.78 4.90
CA ASP A 164 5.10 6.03 4.68
C ASP A 164 4.24 4.79 5.01
N ILE A 165 4.72 3.59 4.67
CA ILE A 165 4.09 2.32 5.05
C ILE A 165 4.13 2.14 6.57
N TYR A 166 5.25 2.46 7.22
CA TYR A 166 5.37 2.43 8.68
C TYR A 166 4.31 3.33 9.32
N ARG A 167 4.20 4.59 8.89
CA ARG A 167 3.18 5.52 9.43
C ARG A 167 1.76 5.00 9.23
N SER A 168 1.49 4.34 8.10
CA SER A 168 0.19 3.70 7.87
C SER A 168 -0.07 2.54 8.82
N ALA A 169 0.89 1.63 9.01
CA ALA A 169 0.78 0.47 9.90
C ALA A 169 0.65 0.89 11.36
N ASP A 170 1.49 1.83 11.79
CA ASP A 170 1.54 2.41 13.14
C ASP A 170 0.21 3.09 13.48
N SER A 171 -0.28 3.96 12.60
CA SER A 171 -1.58 4.63 12.80
C SER A 171 -2.73 3.63 12.84
N ALA A 172 -2.70 2.60 12.01
CA ALA A 172 -3.74 1.57 11.99
C ALA A 172 -3.74 0.76 13.29
N TRP A 173 -2.55 0.41 13.80
CA TRP A 173 -2.37 -0.31 15.05
C TRP A 173 -2.82 0.52 16.26
N GLU A 174 -2.33 1.75 16.38
CA GLU A 174 -2.67 2.65 17.50
C GLU A 174 -4.17 2.99 17.55
N SER A 175 -4.79 3.23 16.40
CA SER A 175 -6.21 3.58 16.33
C SER A 175 -7.14 2.38 16.43
N GLY A 176 -6.62 1.15 16.28
CA GLY A 176 -7.43 -0.06 16.11
C GLY A 176 -8.25 -0.07 14.82
N GLN A 177 -7.99 0.86 13.89
CA GLN A 177 -8.70 1.00 12.62
C GLN A 177 -7.76 0.65 11.47
N GLY A 178 -8.13 -0.41 10.75
CA GLY A 178 -7.51 -0.82 9.51
C GLY A 178 -7.57 0.27 8.45
N GLY A 179 -6.84 0.03 7.37
CA GLY A 179 -6.66 0.98 6.29
C GLY A 179 -5.95 0.32 5.13
N THR A 180 -5.83 1.04 4.02
CA THR A 180 -5.09 0.57 2.85
C THR A 180 -4.02 1.58 2.50
N TYR A 181 -2.79 1.10 2.41
CA TYR A 181 -1.68 1.81 1.77
C TYR A 181 -1.39 1.17 0.42
N THR A 182 -1.08 1.98 -0.58
CA THR A 182 -0.68 1.51 -1.91
C THR A 182 0.56 2.30 -2.33
N THR A 183 1.64 1.59 -2.66
CA THR A 183 2.86 2.20 -3.20
C THR A 183 2.59 2.78 -4.60
N GLU A 184 3.41 3.74 -5.03
CA GLU A 184 3.30 4.37 -6.36
C GLU A 184 3.34 3.32 -7.49
N SER A 185 4.18 2.30 -7.33
CA SER A 185 4.34 1.19 -8.27
C SER A 185 3.19 0.17 -8.24
N GLY A 186 2.27 0.26 -7.27
CA GLY A 186 1.10 -0.62 -7.15
C GLY A 186 1.45 -2.10 -6.87
N PRO A 187 0.43 -2.99 -6.78
CA PRO A 187 0.64 -4.42 -6.62
C PRO A 187 1.12 -5.09 -7.93
N LEU A 188 1.86 -6.20 -7.81
CA LEU A 188 2.15 -7.07 -8.96
C LEU A 188 0.86 -7.52 -9.65
N VAL A 189 0.76 -7.27 -10.95
CA VAL A 189 -0.30 -7.80 -11.82
C VAL A 189 0.30 -8.96 -12.61
N ILE A 190 -0.14 -10.19 -12.32
CA ILE A 190 0.22 -11.38 -13.09
C ILE A 190 -0.84 -11.51 -14.20
N GLN A 191 -0.40 -11.43 -15.46
CA GLN A 191 -1.24 -11.66 -16.65
C GLN A 191 -1.30 -13.14 -17.03
#